data_AF-A0A137NUM5-F1
#
_entry.id   AF-A0A137NUM5-F1
#
_cell.length_a   1.000
_cell.length_b   1.000
_cell.length_c   1.000
_cell.angle_alpha   90.00
_cell.angle_beta   90.00
_cell.angle_gamma   90.00
#
_symmetry.space_group_name_H-M   'P 1'
#
loop_
_entity.id
_entity.type
_entity.pdbx_description
1 polymer ?
#
loop_
_entity_poly.entity_id
_entity_poly.type
_entity_poly.pdbx_seq_one_letter_code
_entity_poly.pdbx_strand_id
1 'polypeptide(L)' 'KTRKRTTRAQFQVLEESFLHDPKPTVQIRRLLAQKLDMSPRTVQIWFQNRRAKQK' A
#
# COMPACT_ATOMS: atom_id res chain seq x y z
N LYS A 1 11.89 16.37 -4.70
CA LYS A 1 11.89 15.02 -4.09
C LYS A 1 11.19 14.06 -5.05
N THR A 2 11.96 13.26 -5.80
CA THR A 2 11.46 12.38 -6.86
C THR A 2 10.52 11.32 -6.27
N ARG A 3 9.30 11.18 -6.78
CA ARG A 3 8.37 10.13 -6.33
C ARG A 3 8.98 8.78 -6.69
N LYS A 4 9.44 8.00 -5.70
CA LYS A 4 9.81 6.61 -5.94
C LYS A 4 8.55 5.89 -6.40
N ARG A 5 8.54 5.44 -7.65
CA ARG A 5 7.44 4.68 -8.23
C ARG A 5 7.47 3.29 -7.57
N THR A 6 6.34 2.85 -7.02
CA THR A 6 6.18 1.46 -6.59
C THR A 6 6.46 0.52 -7.75
N THR A 7 7.29 -0.49 -7.54
CA THR A 7 7.57 -1.50 -8.56
C THR A 7 6.32 -2.35 -8.82
N ARG A 8 6.29 -3.06 -9.95
CA ARG A 8 5.17 -3.93 -10.30
C ARG A 8 4.95 -5.03 -9.24
N ALA A 9 6.03 -5.60 -8.71
CA ALA A 9 5.96 -6.58 -7.62
C ALA A 9 5.37 -5.97 -6.33
N GLN A 10 5.79 -4.75 -5.96
CA GLN A 10 5.22 -4.05 -4.80
C GLN A 10 3.72 -3.75 -5.00
N PHE A 11 3.34 -3.37 -6.21
CA PHE A 11 1.95 -3.10 -6.57
C PHE A 11 1.07 -4.34 -6.45
N GLN A 12 1.51 -5.50 -6.93
CA GLN A 12 0.74 -6.76 -6.83
C GLN A 12 0.43 -7.12 -5.38
N VAL A 13 1.42 -7.04 -4.49
CA VAL A 13 1.21 -7.33 -3.05
C VAL A 13 0.24 -6.35 -2.40
N LEU A 14 0.32 -5.05 -2.76
CA LEU A 14 -0.60 -4.03 -2.26
C LEU A 14 -2.04 -4.27 -2.75
N GLU A 15 -2.20 -4.68 -4.00
CA GLU A 15 -3.50 -4.98 -4.59
C GLU A 15 -4.11 -6.25 -4.01
N GLU A 16 -3.34 -7.33 -3.86
CA GLU A 16 -3.79 -8.55 -3.16
C GLU A 16 -4.24 -8.23 -1.73
N SER A 17 -3.44 -7.48 -0.96
CA SER A 17 -3.85 -7.05 0.38
C SER A 17 -5.09 -6.17 0.37
N PHE A 18 -5.27 -5.32 -0.65
CA PHE A 18 -6.45 -4.48 -0.78
C PHE A 18 -7.74 -5.28 -1.04
N LEU A 19 -7.65 -6.37 -1.80
CA LEU A 19 -8.79 -7.27 -2.03
C LEU A 19 -9.25 -7.96 -0.75
N HIS A 20 -8.32 -8.27 0.16
CA HIS A 20 -8.64 -8.87 1.46
C HIS A 20 -9.09 -7.83 2.50
N ASP A 21 -8.37 -6.71 2.61
CA ASP A 21 -8.66 -5.64 3.56
C ASP A 21 -8.40 -4.25 2.93
N PRO A 22 -9.45 -3.58 2.42
CA PRO A 22 -9.32 -2.24 1.84
C PRO A 22 -9.10 -1.13 2.89
N LYS A 23 -9.23 -1.43 4.19
CA LYS A 23 -8.99 -0.52 5.32
C LYS A 23 -7.97 -1.14 6.30
N PRO A 24 -6.72 -1.38 5.86
CA PRO A 24 -5.73 -2.07 6.66
C PRO A 24 -5.46 -1.34 7.96
N THR A 25 -5.42 -2.08 9.08
CA THR A 25 -5.05 -1.55 10.40
C THR A 25 -3.57 -1.11 10.45
N VAL A 26 -3.17 -0.43 11.53
CA VAL A 26 -1.77 0.03 11.71
C VAL A 26 -0.77 -1.14 11.62
N GLN A 27 -1.11 -2.30 12.18
CA GLN A 27 -0.27 -3.49 12.16
C GLN A 27 -0.08 -4.02 10.73
N ILE A 28 -1.16 -4.18 9.97
CA ILE A 28 -1.11 -4.63 8.57
C ILE A 28 -0.27 -3.68 7.72
N ARG A 29 -0.42 -2.36 7.91
CA ARG A 29 0.39 -1.37 7.18
C ARG A 29 1.88 -1.45 7.52
N ARG A 30 2.25 -1.76 8.77
CA ARG A 30 3.65 -1.95 9.17
C ARG A 30 4.22 -3.24 8.56
N LEU A 31 3.44 -4.32 8.55
CA LEU A 31 3.85 -5.58 7.94
C LEU A 31 4.08 -5.42 6.42
N LEU A 32 3.16 -4.76 5.71
CA LEU A 32 3.32 -4.45 4.29
C LEU A 32 4.50 -3.52 4.03
N ALA A 33 4.69 -2.51 4.87
CA ALA A 33 5.84 -1.61 4.79
C ALA A 33 7.17 -2.37 4.89
N GLN A 34 7.31 -3.29 5.84
CA GLN A 34 8.51 -4.13 5.96
C GLN A 34 8.67 -5.07 4.76
N LYS A 35 7.60 -5.74 4.33
CA LYS A 35 7.63 -6.69 3.20
C LYS A 35 7.99 -6.02 1.87
N LEU A 36 7.59 -4.76 1.70
CA LEU A 36 7.75 -4.03 0.45
C LEU A 36 8.94 -3.07 0.47
N ASP A 37 9.69 -2.99 1.57
CA ASP A 37 10.72 -1.97 1.80
C ASP A 37 10.18 -0.53 1.55
N MET A 38 9.01 -0.27 2.13
CA MET A 38 8.29 1.01 2.00
C MET A 38 8.05 1.61 3.37
N SER A 39 7.79 2.93 3.43
CA SER A 39 7.33 3.52 4.68
C SER A 39 5.85 3.17 4.93
N PRO A 40 5.41 2.98 6.19
CA PRO A 40 3.99 2.80 6.52
C PRO A 40 3.10 3.94 6.01
N ARG A 41 3.67 5.16 5.91
CA ARG A 41 3.01 6.33 5.33
C ARG A 41 2.76 6.17 3.83
N THR A 42 3.73 5.63 3.09
CA THR A 42 3.58 5.37 1.64
C THR A 42 2.50 4.33 1.40
N VAL A 43 2.48 3.25 2.19
CA VAL A 43 1.41 2.24 2.16
C VAL A 43 0.06 2.90 2.45
N GLN A 44 -0.05 3.71 3.52
CA GLN A 44 -1.28 4.42 3.85
C GLN A 44 -1.81 5.29 2.69
N ILE A 45 -0.94 6.10 2.07
CA ILE A 45 -1.31 6.96 0.93
C ILE A 45 -1.75 6.10 -0.26
N TRP A 46 -1.08 4.98 -0.52
CA TRP A 46 -1.47 4.07 -1.59
C TRP A 46 -2.89 3.54 -1.38
N PHE A 47 -3.22 3.08 -0.17
CA PHE A 47 -4.57 2.60 0.16
C PHE A 47 -5.62 3.71 0.08
N GLN A 48 -5.28 4.95 0.49
CA GLN A 48 -6.17 6.10 0.33
C GLN A 48 -6.45 6.39 -1.15
N ASN A 49 -5.41 6.47 -1.97
CA ASN A 49 -5.53 6.71 -3.41
C ASN A 49 -6.28 5.57 -4.12
N ARG A 50 -6.02 4.32 -3.73
CA ARG A 50 -6.69 3.14 -4.31
C ARG A 50 -8.19 3.15 -4.02
N ARG A 51 -8.60 3.54 -2.80
CA ARG A 51 -10.03 3.72 -2.45
C ARG A 51 -10.66 4.88 -3.20
N ALA A 52 -9.96 6.01 -3.31
CA ALA A 52 -10.46 7.16 -4.07
C ALA A 52 -10.72 6.82 -5.54
N LYS A 53 -9.90 5.93 -6.14
CA LYS A 53 -10.09 5.42 -7.51
C LYS A 53 -11.22 4.39 -7.65
N GLN A 54 -11.67 3.77 -6.56
CA GLN A 54 -12.83 2.85 -6.56
C GLN A 54 -14.16 3.55 -6.35
N LYS A 55 -14.13 4.85 -6.04
CA LYS A 55 -15.31 5.71 -5.99
C LYS A 55 -15.50 6.37 -7.34
#